data_AF-A0A9W7IIT3-F1
#
_entry.id   AF-A0A9W7IIT3-F1
#
_cell.length_a   1.000
_cell.length_b   1.000
_cell.length_c   1.000
_cell.angle_alpha   90.00
_cell.angle_beta   90.00
_cell.angle_gamma   90.00
#
_symmetry.space_group_name_H-M   'P 1'
#
loop_
_entity.id
_entity.type
_entity.pdbx_description
1 polymer ?
#
loop_
_entity_poly.entity_id
_entity_poly.type
_entity_poly.pdbx_seq_one_letter_code
_entity_poly.pdbx_strand_id
1 'polypeptide(L)'
;MARTELAILALSSMFAVLFTAVNVQGTILGGISDATADEGVQDLGKFAVDEYNKQKGNEGNPLEFSQVVQANKQIVAGTKYLLKIEASDKGEKKTFNSEVLIKPTQEKEMLSFSATKH
;
A
#
# COMPACT_ATOMS: atom_id res chain seq x y z
N MET A 1 -10.95 -25.96 -39.56
CA MET A 1 -11.11 -25.23 -38.28
C MET A 1 -9.75 -25.14 -37.59
N ALA A 2 -8.79 -24.43 -38.19
CA ALA A 2 -7.40 -24.35 -37.71
C ALA A 2 -6.64 -23.14 -38.30
N ARG A 3 -7.34 -22.02 -38.56
CA ARG A 3 -6.75 -20.82 -39.17
C ARG A 3 -7.04 -19.51 -38.41
N THR A 4 -7.75 -19.60 -37.29
CA THR A 4 -8.17 -18.43 -36.51
C THR A 4 -7.41 -18.27 -35.20
N GLU A 5 -6.68 -19.29 -34.72
CA GLU A 5 -5.95 -19.22 -33.43
C GLU A 5 -4.53 -18.65 -33.55
N LEU A 6 -3.92 -18.70 -34.75
CA LEU A 6 -2.58 -18.16 -34.99
C LEU A 6 -2.53 -16.63 -35.11
N ALA A 7 -3.68 -15.97 -35.36
CA ALA A 7 -3.75 -14.52 -35.44
C ALA A 7 -3.84 -13.84 -34.06
N ILE A 8 -4.27 -14.57 -33.02
CA ILE A 8 -4.51 -14.01 -31.69
C ILE A 8 -3.22 -13.95 -30.86
N LEU A 9 -2.25 -14.83 -31.14
CA LEU A 9 -0.97 -14.87 -30.42
C LEU A 9 0.04 -13.80 -30.85
N ALA A 10 -0.18 -13.13 -31.99
CA ALA A 10 0.72 -12.08 -32.48
C ALA A 10 0.37 -10.68 -31.95
N LEU A 11 -0.81 -10.47 -31.35
CA LEU A 11 -1.24 -9.15 -30.88
C LEU A 11 -0.87 -8.89 -29.40
N SER A 12 -0.41 -9.89 -28.65
CA SER A 12 0.03 -9.70 -27.25
C SER A 12 1.51 -9.37 -27.09
N SER A 13 2.33 -9.48 -28.15
CA SER A 13 3.78 -9.29 -28.06
C SER A 13 4.26 -7.90 -28.48
N MET A 14 3.37 -7.01 -28.96
CA MET A 14 3.73 -5.65 -29.37
C MET A 14 3.32 -4.61 -28.32
N PHE A 15 3.83 -4.77 -27.10
CA PHE A 15 4.11 -3.63 -26.24
C PHE A 15 5.61 -3.62 -25.93
N ALA A 16 6.42 -3.71 -27.00
CA ALA A 16 7.84 -3.41 -26.93
C ALA A 16 7.95 -1.89 -26.72
N VAL A 17 7.96 -1.49 -25.45
CA VAL A 17 8.09 -0.09 -25.07
C VAL A 17 9.46 0.41 -25.51
N LEU A 18 9.45 1.37 -26.43
CA LEU A 18 10.54 2.29 -26.67
C LEU A 18 10.75 3.13 -25.41
N PHE A 19 11.45 2.59 -24.41
CA PHE A 19 11.96 3.38 -23.30
C PHE A 19 13.26 4.03 -23.74
N THR A 20 13.15 5.26 -24.25
CA THR A 20 14.25 6.22 -24.16
C THR A 20 14.65 6.32 -22.69
N ALA A 21 15.93 6.14 -22.40
CA ALA A 21 16.49 6.11 -21.06
C ALA A 21 16.04 7.33 -20.24
N VAL A 22 15.10 7.11 -19.33
CA VAL A 22 14.85 8.01 -18.21
C VAL A 22 15.39 7.27 -16.99
N ASN A 23 16.37 7.86 -16.32
CA ASN A 23 16.88 7.38 -15.03
C ASN A 23 15.73 7.48 -14.01
N VAL A 24 14.92 6.42 -13.92
CA VAL A 24 13.80 6.34 -12.98
C VAL A 24 14.20 5.40 -11.85
N GLN A 25 14.50 6.01 -10.70
CA GLN A 25 14.34 5.37 -9.40
C GLN A 25 12.98 4.65 -9.39
N GLY A 26 13.00 3.32 -9.31
CA GLY A 26 11.87 2.40 -9.18
C GLY A 26 10.47 2.96 -9.49
N THR A 27 9.95 2.68 -10.69
CA THR A 27 8.57 2.99 -11.06
C THR A 27 7.59 2.25 -10.16
N ILE A 28 7.15 2.89 -9.07
CA ILE A 28 5.94 2.49 -8.35
C ILE A 28 4.77 2.92 -9.23
N LEU A 29 4.01 1.96 -9.76
CA LEU A 29 2.74 2.21 -10.45
C LEU A 29 1.68 2.58 -9.40
N GLY A 30 1.76 3.80 -8.86
CA GLY A 30 0.85 4.30 -7.84
C GLY A 30 0.92 5.82 -7.70
N GLY A 31 -0.23 6.48 -7.70
CA GLY A 31 -0.33 7.90 -7.40
C GLY A 31 -0.27 8.16 -5.90
N ILE A 32 0.45 9.21 -5.50
CA ILE A 32 0.38 9.77 -4.15
C ILE A 32 -0.96 10.51 -4.06
N SER A 33 -1.80 10.14 -3.10
CA SER A 33 -3.03 10.86 -2.77
C SER A 33 -2.94 11.41 -1.34
N ASP A 34 -3.44 12.63 -1.15
CA ASP A 34 -3.76 13.15 0.19
C ASP A 34 -4.85 12.26 0.79
N ALA A 35 -4.42 11.41 1.73
CA ALA A 35 -5.23 10.33 2.30
C ALA A 35 -6.29 10.82 3.31
N THR A 36 -6.20 12.09 3.71
CA THR A 36 -6.97 12.63 4.84
C THR A 36 -8.48 12.64 4.60
N ALA A 37 -8.93 12.70 3.35
CA ALA A 37 -10.35 12.75 2.98
C ALA A 37 -10.94 11.39 2.54
N ASP A 38 -10.12 10.34 2.39
CA ASP A 38 -10.58 9.02 1.95
C ASP A 38 -10.84 8.13 3.17
N GLU A 39 -12.13 7.96 3.53
CA GLU A 39 -12.56 7.14 4.66
C GLU A 39 -12.04 5.69 4.58
N GLY A 40 -12.00 5.12 3.37
CA GLY A 40 -11.51 3.75 3.17
C GLY A 40 -10.00 3.63 3.45
N VAL A 41 -9.23 4.66 3.12
CA VAL A 41 -7.81 4.72 3.46
C VAL A 41 -7.61 4.95 4.96
N GLN A 42 -8.42 5.79 5.61
CA GLN A 42 -8.38 5.96 7.07
C GLN A 42 -8.66 4.65 7.81
N ASP A 43 -9.64 3.87 7.34
CA ASP A 43 -9.94 2.54 7.88
C ASP A 43 -8.77 1.56 7.74
N LEU A 44 -8.02 1.62 6.64
CA LEU A 44 -6.81 0.81 6.46
C LEU A 44 -5.70 1.25 7.43
N GLY A 45 -5.56 2.55 7.67
CA GLY A 45 -4.64 3.08 8.67
C GLY A 45 -4.98 2.61 10.09
N LYS A 46 -6.26 2.68 10.46
CA LYS A 46 -6.75 2.18 11.76
C LYS A 46 -6.51 0.67 11.89
N PHE A 47 -6.83 -0.10 10.84
CA PHE A 47 -6.55 -1.54 10.79
C PHE A 47 -5.07 -1.85 11.04
N ALA A 48 -4.14 -1.11 10.41
CA ALA A 48 -2.71 -1.31 10.58
C ALA A 48 -2.26 -1.05 12.04
N VAL A 49 -2.74 0.03 12.66
CA VAL A 49 -2.43 0.33 14.07
C VAL A 49 -2.99 -0.74 15.01
N ASP A 50 -4.21 -1.20 14.77
CA ASP A 50 -4.84 -2.27 15.56
C ASP A 50 -4.06 -3.59 15.45
N GLU A 51 -3.64 -3.97 14.23
CA GLU A 51 -2.81 -5.17 14.01
C GLU A 51 -1.42 -5.06 14.65
N TYR A 52 -0.77 -3.90 14.55
CA TYR A 52 0.50 -3.66 15.24
C TYR A 52 0.35 -3.81 16.76
N ASN A 53 -0.68 -3.21 17.35
CA ASN A 53 -0.94 -3.31 18.79
C ASN A 53 -1.22 -4.76 19.22
N LYS A 54 -1.95 -5.55 18.41
CA LYS A 54 -2.16 -6.98 18.66
C LYS A 54 -0.85 -7.77 18.63
N GLN A 55 0.01 -7.53 17.64
CA GLN A 55 1.31 -8.20 17.50
C GLN A 55 2.25 -7.86 18.66
N LYS A 56 2.22 -6.61 19.13
CA LYS A 56 3.00 -6.12 20.26
C LYS A 56 2.50 -6.69 21.60
N GLY A 57 1.21 -7.00 21.70
CA GLY A 57 0.60 -7.55 22.91
C GLY A 57 0.75 -6.61 24.12
N ASN A 58 1.23 -7.14 25.24
CA ASN A 58 1.44 -6.38 26.48
C ASN A 58 2.82 -5.70 26.55
N GLU A 59 3.64 -5.83 25.51
CA GLU A 59 4.97 -5.23 25.49
C GLU A 59 4.87 -3.75 25.11
N GLY A 60 5.11 -2.85 26.06
CA GLY A 60 5.00 -1.40 25.81
C GLY A 60 3.55 -0.90 25.73
N ASN A 61 3.38 0.31 25.19
CA ASN A 61 2.08 0.99 25.20
C ASN A 61 1.39 0.85 23.84
N PRO A 62 0.06 0.73 23.78
CA PRO A 62 -0.67 0.72 22.53
C PRO A 62 -0.55 2.08 21.85
N LEU A 63 -0.43 2.06 20.52
CA LEU A 63 -0.52 3.26 19.71
C LEU A 63 -2.00 3.65 19.53
N GLU A 64 -2.29 4.94 19.58
CA GLU A 64 -3.61 5.48 19.29
C GLU A 64 -3.62 6.07 17.87
N PHE A 65 -4.43 5.50 16.98
CA PHE A 65 -4.56 6.00 15.61
C PHE A 65 -5.09 7.45 15.60
N SER A 66 -4.43 8.34 14.85
CA SER A 66 -4.88 9.71 14.61
C SER A 66 -5.48 9.83 13.21
N GLN A 67 -4.65 9.63 12.17
CA GLN A 67 -5.06 9.73 10.77
C GLN A 67 -3.99 9.15 9.84
N VAL A 68 -4.39 8.81 8.63
CA VAL A 68 -3.46 8.63 7.50
C VAL A 68 -3.17 10.00 6.88
N VAL A 69 -1.89 10.38 6.84
CA VAL A 69 -1.42 11.67 6.27
C VAL A 69 -0.95 11.55 4.83
N GLN A 70 -0.63 10.33 4.36
CA GLN A 70 -0.28 10.08 2.97
C GLN A 70 -0.59 8.62 2.62
N ALA A 71 -1.09 8.38 1.42
CA ALA A 71 -1.26 7.03 0.91
C ALA A 71 -0.82 6.93 -0.55
N ASN A 72 -0.25 5.77 -0.87
CA ASN A 72 0.00 5.33 -2.24
C ASN A 72 -0.68 4.00 -2.47
N LYS A 73 -1.32 3.86 -3.63
CA LYS A 73 -1.97 2.61 -4.05
C LYS A 73 -1.18 1.97 -5.17
N GLN A 74 -0.83 0.69 -5.01
CA GLN A 74 -0.14 -0.11 -6.02
C GLN A 74 -0.95 -1.36 -6.36
N ILE A 75 -1.21 -1.58 -7.66
CA ILE A 75 -1.87 -2.78 -8.15
C ILE A 75 -0.83 -3.89 -8.32
N VAL A 76 -1.09 -5.05 -7.71
CA VAL A 76 -0.24 -6.25 -7.75
C VAL A 76 -1.16 -7.49 -7.91
N ALA A 77 -0.82 -8.65 -7.32
CA ALA A 77 -1.78 -9.75 -7.09
C ALA A 77 -2.79 -9.41 -5.96
N GLY A 78 -3.44 -8.26 -6.08
CA GLY A 78 -4.22 -7.59 -5.03
C GLY A 78 -4.00 -6.07 -5.09
N THR A 79 -4.43 -5.35 -4.06
CA THR A 79 -4.16 -3.91 -3.92
C THR A 79 -3.29 -3.66 -2.71
N LYS A 80 -2.06 -3.19 -2.91
CA LYS A 80 -1.17 -2.77 -1.83
C LYS A 80 -1.33 -1.28 -1.58
N TYR A 81 -1.51 -0.91 -0.32
CA TYR A 81 -1.49 0.46 0.15
C TYR A 81 -0.22 0.71 0.96
N LEU A 82 0.56 1.72 0.56
CA LEU A 82 1.67 2.24 1.36
C LEU A 82 1.16 3.48 2.09
N LEU A 83 1.01 3.36 3.40
CA LEU A 83 0.40 4.36 4.26
C LEU A 83 1.47 5.05 5.10
N LYS A 84 1.35 6.36 5.24
CA LYS A 84 2.01 7.15 6.28
C LYS A 84 0.95 7.56 7.28
N ILE A 85 1.09 7.09 8.52
CA ILE A 85 0.09 7.14 9.57
C ILE A 85 0.63 8.00 10.70
N GLU A 86 -0.14 9.01 11.11
CA GLU A 86 0.06 9.69 12.40
C GLU A 86 -0.65 8.87 13.49
N ALA A 87 0.06 8.58 14.57
CA ALA A 87 -0.48 7.93 15.76
C ALA A 87 0.15 8.51 17.03
N SER A 88 -0.57 8.43 18.15
CA SER A 88 -0.06 8.85 19.46
C SER A 88 0.57 7.67 20.21
N ASP A 89 1.78 7.88 20.72
CA ASP A 89 2.47 6.98 21.65
C ASP A 89 2.59 7.72 22.99
N LYS A 90 1.76 7.34 23.97
CA LYS A 90 1.68 8.01 25.28
C LYS A 90 1.41 9.53 25.20
N GLY A 91 0.56 9.96 24.27
CA GLY A 91 0.24 11.37 24.06
C GLY A 91 1.22 12.10 23.14
N GLU A 92 2.35 11.48 22.77
CA GLU A 92 3.30 12.04 21.80
C GLU A 92 2.92 11.59 20.38
N LYS A 93 2.62 12.55 19.50
CA LYS A 93 2.34 12.26 18.09
C LYS A 93 3.61 11.83 17.36
N LYS A 94 3.56 10.66 16.74
CA LYS A 94 4.63 10.09 15.91
C LYS A 94 4.07 9.65 14.57
N THR A 95 4.95 9.51 13.60
CA THR A 95 4.58 9.03 12.26
C THR A 95 5.16 7.65 11.99
N PHE A 96 4.36 6.82 11.35
CA PHE A 96 4.68 5.44 11.03
C PHE A 96 4.40 5.17 9.56
N ASN A 97 5.21 4.31 8.95
CA ASN A 97 4.94 3.75 7.64
C ASN A 97 4.33 2.36 7.82
N SER A 98 3.30 2.06 7.05
CA SER A 98 2.71 0.72 7.00
C SER A 98 2.40 0.31 5.57
N GLU A 99 2.62 -0.97 5.26
CA GLU A 99 2.15 -1.60 4.04
C GLU A 99 0.98 -2.52 4.35
N VAL A 100 -0.16 -2.28 3.70
CA VAL A 100 -1.36 -3.10 3.84
C VAL A 100 -1.75 -3.68 2.49
N LEU A 101 -1.91 -5.00 2.40
CA LEU A 101 -2.38 -5.68 1.21
C LEU A 101 -3.85 -6.07 1.37
N ILE A 102 -4.68 -5.66 0.41
CA ILE A 102 -6.03 -6.21 0.22
C ILE A 102 -5.93 -7.30 -0.84
N LYS A 103 -6.17 -8.55 -0.44
CA LYS A 103 -6.21 -9.70 -1.35
C LYS A 103 -7.44 -9.64 -2.25
N PRO A 104 -7.46 -10.36 -3.39
CA PRO A 104 -8.66 -10.49 -4.21
C PRO A 104 -9.90 -11.00 -3.44
N THR A 105 -9.68 -11.78 -2.38
CA THR A 105 -10.72 -12.29 -1.46
C THR A 105 -11.28 -11.24 -0.49
N GLN A 106 -10.84 -9.97 -0.58
CA GLN A 106 -11.17 -8.86 0.34
C GLN A 106 -10.57 -8.98 1.75
N GLU A 107 -9.74 -9.99 2.00
CA GLU A 107 -8.94 -10.06 3.22
C GLU A 107 -7.87 -8.98 3.26
N LYS A 108 -7.70 -8.35 4.43
CA LYS A 108 -6.68 -7.35 4.69
C LYS A 108 -5.52 -7.99 5.44
N GLU A 109 -4.31 -7.69 5.02
CA GLU A 109 -3.08 -8.18 5.65
C GLU A 109 -2.09 -7.03 5.83
N MET A 110 -1.65 -6.79 7.06
CA MET A 110 -0.59 -5.83 7.34
C MET A 110 0.77 -6.50 7.10
N LEU A 111 1.46 -6.09 6.04
CA LEU A 111 2.76 -6.66 5.65
C LEU A 111 3.91 -6.07 6.47
N SER A 112 3.82 -4.78 6.81
CA SER A 112 4.86 -4.11 7.59
C SER A 112 4.29 -2.92 8.39
N PHE A 113 4.95 -2.62 9.50
CA PHE A 113 4.68 -1.45 10.32
C PHE A 113 6.00 -0.98 10.96
N SER A 114 6.40 0.27 10.72
CA SER A 114 7.66 0.82 11.23
C SER A 114 7.57 2.32 11.49
N ALA A 115 8.31 2.81 12.48
CA ALA A 115 8.44 4.26 12.69
C ALA A 115 9.12 4.91 11.48
N THR A 116 8.61 6.05 11.04
CA THR A 116 9.25 6.83 9.98
C THR A 116 10.53 7.44 10.51
N LYS A 117 11.68 7.12 9.89
CA LYS A 117 12.94 7.81 10.19
C LYS A 117 12.89 9.22 9.58
N HIS A 118 13.19 10.23 10.40
CA HIS A 118 13.49 11.58 9.93
C HIS A 118 14.88 11.65 9.33
#